data_AF-D4M161-F1
#
_entry.id   AF-D4M161-F1
#
_cell.length_a   1.000
_cell.length_b   1.000
_cell.length_c   1.000
_cell.angle_alpha   90.00
_cell.angle_beta   90.00
_cell.angle_gamma   90.00
#
_symmetry.space_group_name_H-M   'P 1'
#
loop_
_entity.id
_entity.type
_entity.pdbx_description
1 polymer ?
#
loop_
_entity_poly.entity_id
_entity_poly.type
_entity_poly.pdbx_seq_one_letter_code
_entity_poly.pdbx_strand_id
1 'polypeptide(L)'
;MDKILFEIKITNSCEEIKRLEILNDILKNVGADASFEKEQSGENFLKIRYDKETIRKIKSRKAGAKSIKLKRKISIKEVEKWIDVTTAKEVAEELGVSRSTLFRRIKEAKKQGVDYIE
;
A
#
# COMPACT_ATOMS: atom_id res chain seq x y z
N MET A 1 -6.02 3.52 7.91
CA MET A 1 -6.66 4.66 7.23
C MET A 1 -7.82 4.12 6.42
N ASP A 2 -9.02 4.17 7.01
CA ASP A 2 -10.30 3.86 6.38
C ASP A 2 -10.50 4.62 5.07
N LYS A 3 -10.89 3.93 3.97
CA LYS A 3 -11.74 4.46 2.88
C LYS A 3 -12.46 3.33 2.13
N ILE A 4 -13.57 2.85 2.68
CA ILE A 4 -14.67 2.35 1.85
C ILE A 4 -15.27 3.61 1.21
N LEU A 5 -15.32 3.70 -0.12
CA LEU A 5 -15.74 4.94 -0.80
C LEU A 5 -16.99 4.79 -1.66
N PHE A 6 -17.37 3.57 -2.02
CA PHE A 6 -18.53 3.33 -2.87
C PHE A 6 -19.30 2.13 -2.36
N GLU A 7 -20.58 2.36 -2.10
CA GLU A 7 -21.60 1.35 -1.84
C GLU A 7 -22.62 1.47 -2.97
N ILE A 8 -22.71 0.42 -3.80
CA ILE A 8 -23.69 0.35 -4.88
C ILE A 8 -24.73 -0.68 -4.47
N LYS A 9 -25.99 -0.26 -4.40
CA LYS A 9 -27.13 -1.16 -4.18
C LYS A 9 -27.38 -1.98 -5.44
N ILE A 10 -27.46 -3.29 -5.30
CA ILE A 10 -27.62 -4.22 -6.41
C ILE A 10 -28.92 -4.99 -6.23
N THR A 11 -29.72 -5.05 -7.30
CA THR A 11 -30.91 -5.88 -7.39
C THR A 11 -30.52 -7.35 -7.60
N ASN A 12 -31.15 -8.28 -6.91
CA ASN A 12 -30.77 -9.69 -6.95
C ASN A 12 -31.08 -10.35 -8.32
N SER A 13 -30.09 -10.42 -9.21
CA SER A 13 -30.04 -11.37 -10.33
C SER A 13 -28.77 -12.23 -10.27
N CYS A 14 -28.91 -13.55 -10.46
CA CYS A 14 -27.79 -14.51 -10.50
C CYS A 14 -26.72 -14.12 -11.55
N GLU A 15 -27.13 -13.45 -12.62
CA GLU A 15 -26.26 -12.97 -13.67
C GLU A 15 -25.40 -11.77 -13.25
N GLU A 16 -25.89 -10.95 -12.31
CA GLU A 16 -25.11 -9.83 -11.75
C GLU A 16 -23.97 -10.33 -10.88
N ILE A 17 -24.14 -11.44 -10.14
CA ILE A 17 -23.09 -12.02 -9.29
C ILE A 17 -21.85 -12.43 -10.12
N LYS A 18 -22.06 -12.98 -11.32
CA LYS A 18 -20.95 -13.33 -12.23
C LYS A 18 -20.27 -12.08 -12.81
N ARG A 19 -21.04 -11.06 -13.18
CA ARG A 19 -20.49 -9.77 -13.67
C ARG A 19 -19.66 -9.06 -12.59
N LEU A 20 -20.05 -9.26 -11.35
CA LEU A 20 -19.39 -8.74 -10.16
C LEU A 20 -18.06 -9.42 -9.86
N GLU A 21 -17.93 -10.73 -10.09
CA GLU A 21 -16.64 -11.43 -10.03
C GLU A 21 -15.67 -10.87 -11.09
N ILE A 22 -16.14 -10.71 -12.33
CA ILE A 22 -15.36 -10.12 -13.43
C ILE A 22 -14.92 -8.69 -13.07
N LEU A 23 -15.83 -7.90 -12.50
CA LEU A 23 -15.52 -6.55 -12.04
C LEU A 23 -14.45 -6.56 -10.95
N ASN A 24 -14.49 -7.51 -10.02
CA ASN A 24 -13.49 -7.62 -8.96
C ASN A 24 -12.10 -7.96 -9.53
N ASP A 25 -12.01 -8.85 -10.52
CA ASP A 25 -10.74 -9.13 -11.19
C ASP A 25 -10.18 -7.92 -11.95
N ILE A 26 -11.03 -7.12 -12.60
CA ILE A 26 -10.61 -5.87 -13.24
C ILE A 26 -10.12 -4.86 -12.19
N LEU A 27 -10.84 -4.75 -11.07
CA LEU A 27 -10.50 -3.81 -9.99
C LEU A 27 -9.17 -4.17 -9.32
N LYS A 28 -8.87 -5.46 -9.13
CA LYS A 28 -7.58 -5.91 -8.58
C LYS A 28 -6.38 -5.39 -9.38
N ASN A 29 -6.50 -5.36 -10.71
CA ASN A 29 -5.44 -4.87 -11.59
C ASN A 29 -5.13 -3.37 -11.39
N VAL A 30 -6.08 -2.60 -10.90
CA VAL A 30 -5.92 -1.15 -10.64
C VAL A 30 -5.65 -0.85 -9.17
N GLY A 31 -5.42 -1.86 -8.32
CA GLY A 31 -5.18 -1.67 -6.89
C GLY A 31 -6.44 -1.31 -6.10
N ALA A 32 -7.59 -1.79 -6.57
CA ALA A 32 -8.87 -1.71 -5.88
C ALA A 32 -9.41 -3.12 -5.61
N ASP A 33 -10.13 -3.28 -4.50
CA ASP A 33 -10.77 -4.53 -4.11
C ASP A 33 -12.27 -4.30 -3.98
N ALA A 34 -13.06 -5.12 -4.68
CA ALA A 34 -14.50 -5.17 -4.51
C ALA A 34 -14.86 -6.29 -3.52
N SER A 35 -15.72 -5.99 -2.56
CA SER A 35 -16.25 -6.96 -1.59
C SER A 35 -17.78 -6.91 -1.63
N PHE A 36 -18.41 -8.09 -1.55
CA PHE A 36 -19.86 -8.24 -1.51
C PHE A 36 -20.30 -8.53 -0.08
N GLU A 37 -21.17 -7.67 0.45
CA GLU A 37 -21.86 -7.94 1.69
C GLU A 37 -23.36 -8.03 1.42
N LYS A 38 -23.96 -9.12 1.89
CA LYS A 38 -25.42 -9.29 1.94
C LYS A 38 -25.87 -8.80 3.31
N GLU A 39 -26.67 -7.75 3.34
CA GLU A 39 -27.23 -7.27 4.60
C GLU A 39 -28.47 -8.10 4.97
N GLN A 40 -28.71 -8.28 6.28
CA GLN A 40 -29.82 -9.08 6.81
C GLN A 40 -31.20 -8.54 6.40
N SER A 41 -31.25 -7.30 5.92
CA SER A 41 -32.39 -6.57 5.36
C SER A 41 -32.73 -6.94 3.91
N GLY A 42 -31.97 -7.85 3.26
CA GLY A 42 -32.24 -8.33 1.90
C GLY A 42 -31.66 -7.45 0.78
N GLU A 43 -30.90 -6.41 1.14
CA GLU A 43 -30.21 -5.53 0.21
C GLU A 43 -28.76 -5.99 0.01
N ASN A 44 -28.33 -6.05 -1.26
CA ASN A 44 -26.95 -6.39 -1.60
C ASN A 44 -26.16 -5.11 -1.87
N PHE A 45 -24.98 -4.99 -1.26
CA PHE A 45 -24.06 -3.88 -1.51
C PHE A 45 -22.74 -4.36 -2.08
N LEU A 46 -22.30 -3.68 -3.14
CA LEU A 46 -20.92 -3.75 -3.61
C LEU A 46 -20.10 -2.68 -2.91
N LYS A 47 -19.13 -3.10 -2.10
CA LYS A 47 -18.16 -2.23 -1.42
C LYS A 47 -16.86 -2.20 -2.20
N ILE A 48 -16.49 -1.04 -2.75
CA ILE A 48 -15.20 -0.85 -3.42
C ILE A 48 -14.23 -0.15 -2.47
N ARG A 49 -13.12 -0.82 -2.18
CA ARG A 49 -11.98 -0.29 -1.46
C ARG A 49 -10.87 -0.01 -2.46
N TYR A 50 -10.18 1.12 -2.34
CA TYR A 50 -9.00 1.38 -3.16
C TYR A 50 -7.97 2.17 -2.37
N ASP A 51 -6.70 1.86 -2.64
CA ASP A 51 -5.59 2.61 -2.06
C ASP A 51 -5.20 3.77 -2.97
N LYS A 52 -5.44 5.00 -2.48
CA LYS A 52 -5.13 6.24 -3.23
C LYS A 52 -3.66 6.34 -3.60
N GLU A 53 -2.76 5.85 -2.75
CA GLU A 53 -1.31 5.87 -3.05
C GLU A 53 -0.95 4.90 -4.17
N THR A 54 -1.54 3.71 -4.18
CA THR A 54 -1.34 2.68 -5.19
C THR A 54 -1.83 3.17 -6.55
N ILE A 55 -3.03 3.74 -6.64
CA ILE A 55 -3.53 4.33 -7.90
C ILE A 55 -2.62 5.47 -8.36
N ARG A 56 -2.16 6.33 -7.45
CA ARG A 56 -1.24 7.42 -7.79
C ARG A 56 0.10 6.91 -8.33
N LYS A 57 0.63 5.81 -7.77
CA LYS A 57 1.86 5.16 -8.25
C LYS A 57 1.67 4.57 -9.65
N ILE A 58 0.57 3.85 -9.88
CA ILE A 58 0.24 3.22 -11.18
C ILE A 58 0.06 4.29 -12.28
N LYS A 59 -0.54 5.44 -11.96
CA LYS A 59 -0.72 6.54 -12.93
C LYS A 59 0.52 7.44 -13.12
N SER A 60 1.59 7.21 -12.36
CA SER A 60 2.78 8.06 -12.43
C SER A 60 3.71 7.67 -13.58
N ARG A 61 4.63 8.57 -13.98
CA ARG A 61 5.76 8.25 -14.89
C ARG A 61 6.67 7.12 -14.38
N LYS A 62 6.50 6.67 -13.13
CA LYS A 62 7.24 5.56 -12.50
C LYS A 62 6.44 4.26 -12.47
N ALA A 63 5.34 4.16 -13.22
CA ALA A 63 4.61 2.91 -13.38
C ALA A 63 5.57 1.79 -13.85
N GLY A 64 5.59 0.66 -13.14
CA GLY A 64 6.51 -0.45 -13.42
C GLY A 64 7.93 -0.30 -12.85
N ALA A 65 8.26 0.81 -12.15
CA ALA A 65 9.56 0.95 -11.50
C ALA A 65 9.71 -0.06 -10.36
N LYS A 66 10.80 -0.85 -10.36
CA LYS A 66 11.11 -1.77 -9.26
C LYS A 66 11.28 -1.00 -7.96
N SER A 67 10.62 -1.46 -6.89
CA SER A 67 10.82 -0.91 -5.56
C SER A 67 12.24 -1.18 -5.10
N ILE A 68 13.00 -0.12 -4.79
CA ILE A 68 14.22 -0.26 -3.99
C ILE A 68 13.76 -0.74 -2.62
N LYS A 69 14.27 -1.88 -2.15
CA LYS A 69 14.00 -2.40 -0.79
C LYS A 69 15.31 -2.44 -0.03
N LEU A 70 15.23 -2.26 1.29
CA LEU A 70 16.36 -2.53 2.17
C LEU A 70 16.66 -4.02 2.11
N LYS A 71 17.95 -4.39 2.25
CA LYS A 71 18.33 -5.81 2.37
C LYS A 71 17.68 -6.50 3.57
N ARG A 72 17.39 -5.73 4.63
CA ARG A 72 16.74 -6.18 5.86
C ARG A 72 15.89 -5.08 6.48
N LYS A 73 14.82 -5.48 7.16
CA LYS A 73 14.05 -4.60 8.05
C LYS A 73 14.89 -4.29 9.29
N ILE A 74 14.97 -3.02 9.67
CA ILE A 74 15.77 -2.57 10.81
C ILE A 74 15.03 -1.46 11.57
N SER A 75 15.19 -1.41 12.90
CA SER A 75 14.54 -0.36 13.69
C SER A 75 15.22 0.99 13.47
N ILE A 76 14.44 2.07 13.57
CA ILE A 76 14.97 3.44 13.44
C ILE A 76 16.03 3.71 14.52
N LYS A 77 15.80 3.23 15.76
CA LYS A 77 16.74 3.41 16.86
C LYS A 77 18.07 2.73 16.61
N GLU A 78 18.07 1.52 16.04
CA GLU A 78 19.31 0.83 15.67
C GLU A 78 20.03 1.56 14.54
N VAL A 79 19.29 2.05 13.54
CA VAL A 79 19.87 2.85 12.44
C VAL A 79 20.49 4.14 12.97
N GLU A 80 19.83 4.86 13.87
CA GLU A 80 20.35 6.08 14.49
C GLU A 80 21.63 5.77 15.30
N LYS A 81 21.62 4.72 16.13
CA LYS A 81 22.83 4.27 16.84
C LYS A 81 23.97 3.90 15.89
N TRP A 82 23.69 3.22 14.78
CA TRP A 82 24.70 2.88 13.79
C TRP A 82 25.26 4.12 13.09
N ILE A 83 24.41 5.11 12.81
CA ILE A 83 24.85 6.40 12.26
C ILE A 83 25.72 7.16 13.27
N ASP A 84 25.43 7.06 14.56
CA ASP A 84 26.22 7.71 15.62
C ASP A 84 27.61 7.04 15.80
N VAL A 85 27.69 5.72 15.61
CA VAL A 85 28.96 4.96 15.74
C VAL A 85 29.80 5.03 14.47
N THR A 86 29.17 5.09 13.30
CA THR A 86 29.83 5.07 11.98
C THR A 86 29.45 6.31 11.16
N THR A 87 29.29 6.18 9.84
CA THR A 87 28.75 7.24 8.99
C THR A 87 27.47 6.80 8.31
N ALA A 88 26.50 7.71 8.15
CA ALA A 88 25.25 7.45 7.42
C ALA A 88 25.44 6.96 5.97
N LYS A 89 26.63 7.17 5.37
CA LYS A 89 26.99 6.63 4.06
C LYS A 89 27.24 5.12 4.14
N GLU A 90 28.06 4.68 5.09
CA GLU A 90 28.41 3.26 5.30
C GLU A 90 27.18 2.46 5.70
N VAL A 91 26.36 3.01 6.61
CA VAL A 91 25.08 2.40 6.99
C VAL A 91 24.17 2.22 5.77
N ALA A 92 24.10 3.22 4.88
CA ALA A 92 23.25 3.13 3.68
C ALA A 92 23.77 2.09 2.68
N GLU A 93 25.09 2.01 2.46
CA GLU A 93 25.72 1.02 1.57
C GLU A 93 25.49 -0.41 2.08
N GLU A 94 25.68 -0.62 3.38
CA GLU A 94 25.41 -1.91 4.03
C GLU A 94 23.95 -2.34 3.83
N LEU A 95 23.04 -1.38 3.99
CA LEU A 95 21.60 -1.52 3.81
C LEU A 95 21.13 -1.59 2.34
N GLY A 96 22.04 -1.37 1.38
CA GLY A 96 21.77 -1.47 -0.07
C GLY A 96 20.99 -0.28 -0.65
N VAL A 97 21.04 0.88 0.00
CA VAL A 97 20.30 2.09 -0.41
C VAL A 97 21.22 3.30 -0.50
N SER A 98 20.79 4.36 -1.20
CA SER A 98 21.52 5.62 -1.16
C SER A 98 21.36 6.31 0.20
N ARG A 99 22.34 7.10 0.64
CA ARG A 99 22.25 7.96 1.84
C ARG A 99 20.97 8.80 1.85
N SER A 100 20.61 9.40 0.71
CA SER A 100 19.37 10.18 0.56
C SER A 100 18.11 9.35 0.77
N THR A 101 18.11 8.08 0.33
CA THR A 101 16.99 7.15 0.53
C THR A 101 16.87 6.74 1.98
N LEU A 102 17.99 6.51 2.68
CA LEU A 102 18.01 6.18 4.11
C LEU A 102 17.30 7.26 4.94
N PHE A 103 17.73 8.52 4.81
CA PHE A 103 17.12 9.63 5.54
C PHE A 103 15.65 9.88 5.15
N ARG A 104 15.30 9.71 3.87
CA ARG A 104 13.90 9.81 3.42
C ARG A 104 13.03 8.77 4.11
N ARG A 105 13.49 7.52 4.22
CA ARG A 105 12.75 6.44 4.90
C ARG A 105 12.60 6.68 6.39
N ILE A 106 13.64 7.14 7.07
CA ILE A 106 13.56 7.50 8.50
C ILE A 106 12.51 8.60 8.69
N LYS A 107 12.48 9.62 7.83
CA LYS A 107 11.49 10.70 7.88
C LYS A 107 10.07 10.20 7.60
N GLU A 108 9.88 9.34 6.61
CA GLU A 108 8.59 8.72 6.28
C GLU A 108 8.09 7.85 7.43
N ALA A 109 8.96 7.05 8.03
CA ALA A 109 8.63 6.17 9.15
C ALA A 109 8.20 6.96 10.40
N LYS A 110 8.95 8.02 10.77
CA LYS A 110 8.56 8.95 11.83
C LYS A 110 7.20 9.61 11.58
N LYS A 111 6.89 9.96 10.32
CA LYS A 111 5.58 10.55 9.95
C LYS A 111 4.44 9.55 10.07
N GLN A 112 4.69 8.27 9.77
CA GLN A 112 3.70 7.20 9.86
C GLN A 112 3.56 6.63 11.28
N GLY A 113 4.42 7.02 12.21
CA GLY A 113 4.44 6.48 13.58
C GLY A 113 4.94 5.04 13.63
N VAL A 114 5.74 4.61 12.66
CA VAL A 114 6.33 3.26 12.62
C VAL A 114 7.80 3.34 13.04
N ASP A 115 8.25 2.39 13.87
CA ASP A 115 9.59 2.41 14.47
C ASP A 115 10.66 1.65 13.66
N TYR A 116 10.37 1.31 12.40
CA TYR A 116 11.26 0.55 11.53
C TYR A 116 11.28 1.06 10.10
N ILE A 117 12.32 0.68 9.35
CA ILE A 117 12.44 0.93 7.90
C ILE A 117 12.68 -0.40 7.16
N GLU A 118 12.11 -0.50 5.95
CA GLU A 118 12.25 -1.62 4.99
C GLU A 118 12.26 -1.12 3.54
#